data_AF-A0A7J5EJY7-F1
#
_entry.id   AF-A0A7J5EJY7-F1
#
_cell.length_a   1.000
_cell.length_b   1.000
_cell.length_c   1.000
_cell.angle_alpha   90.00
_cell.angle_beta   90.00
_cell.angle_gamma   90.00
#
_symmetry.space_group_name_H-M   'P 1'
#
loop_
_entity.id
_entity.type
_entity.pdbx_description
1 polymer ?
#
loop_
_entity_poly.entity_id
_entity_poly.type
_entity_poly.pdbx_seq_one_letter_code
_entity_poly.pdbx_strand_id
1 'polypeptide(L)'
;MMPNVRPEAEPEILRKTESRIRSVRLLRAAGSLVANLRLLVAMLRDGSFHLSWQTKALILSAMAYFLMPLDSVPDVIPIVGFIDDTVVVGAVIRRLNGEIERYKDHISWNS
;
A
#
# COMPACT_ATOMS: atom_id res chain seq x y z
N MET A 1 8.87 -39.86 -7.69
CA MET A 1 8.27 -40.30 -8.97
C MET A 1 7.93 -39.03 -9.74
N MET A 2 8.64 -38.75 -10.84
CA MET A 2 8.35 -37.57 -11.65
C MET A 2 7.00 -37.81 -12.36
N PRO A 3 6.01 -36.91 -12.26
CA PRO A 3 4.76 -37.06 -12.99
C PRO A 3 5.05 -37.14 -14.50
N ASN A 4 4.45 -38.11 -15.18
CA ASN A 4 4.58 -38.25 -16.64
C ASN A 4 3.77 -37.14 -17.32
N VAL A 5 4.39 -35.98 -17.50
CA VAL A 5 3.79 -34.82 -18.16
C VAL A 5 3.87 -35.03 -19.67
N ARG A 6 2.71 -35.12 -20.33
CA ARG A 6 2.65 -35.24 -21.79
C ARG A 6 3.05 -33.90 -22.44
N PRO A 7 3.81 -33.90 -23.56
CA PRO A 7 4.20 -32.67 -24.26
C PRO A 7 3.02 -31.77 -24.64
N GLU A 8 1.90 -32.36 -25.11
CA GLU A 8 0.67 -31.61 -25.40
C GLU A 8 0.02 -30.88 -24.20
N ALA A 9 0.36 -31.23 -22.95
CA ALA A 9 -0.16 -30.57 -21.76
C ALA A 9 0.64 -29.31 -21.35
N GLU A 10 1.82 -29.09 -21.93
CA GLU A 10 2.71 -27.96 -21.64
C GLU A 10 2.02 -26.58 -21.70
N PRO A 11 1.30 -26.19 -22.79
CA PRO A 11 0.67 -24.87 -22.87
C PRO A 11 -0.41 -24.67 -21.80
N GLU A 12 -1.12 -25.74 -21.40
CA GLU A 12 -2.13 -25.67 -20.35
C GLU A 12 -1.49 -25.48 -18.97
N ILE A 13 -0.38 -26.18 -18.70
CA ILE A 13 0.38 -26.07 -17.46
C ILE A 13 0.96 -24.67 -17.31
N LEU A 14 1.54 -24.11 -18.37
CA LEU A 14 2.08 -22.75 -18.36
C LEU A 14 0.98 -21.72 -18.10
N ARG A 15 -0.16 -21.81 -18.82
CA ARG A 15 -1.30 -20.91 -18.60
C ARG A 15 -1.85 -20.98 -17.18
N LYS A 16 -2.02 -22.19 -16.62
CA LYS A 16 -2.47 -22.38 -15.24
C LYS A 16 -1.45 -21.81 -14.24
N THR A 17 -0.17 -21.96 -14.52
CA THR A 17 0.92 -21.44 -13.69
C THR A 17 0.93 -19.92 -13.68
N GLU A 18 0.86 -19.27 -14.85
CA GLU A 18 0.80 -17.81 -14.96
C GLU A 18 -0.43 -17.21 -14.25
N SER A 19 -1.60 -17.84 -14.39
CA SER A 19 -2.82 -17.42 -13.70
C SER A 19 -2.69 -17.51 -12.17
N ARG A 20 -2.06 -18.59 -11.67
CA ARG A 20 -1.75 -18.73 -10.24
C ARG A 20 -0.75 -17.69 -9.77
N ILE A 21 0.32 -17.43 -10.52
CA ILE A 21 1.32 -16.41 -10.18
C ILE A 21 0.65 -15.04 -10.06
N ARG A 22 -0.21 -14.67 -11.01
CA ARG A 22 -0.95 -13.41 -10.97
C ARG A 22 -1.86 -13.32 -9.74
N SER A 23 -2.64 -14.37 -9.47
CA SER A 23 -3.56 -14.41 -8.33
C SER A 23 -2.81 -14.32 -7.00
N VAL A 24 -1.72 -15.07 -6.83
CA VAL A 24 -0.86 -15.01 -5.63
C VAL A 24 -0.25 -13.62 -5.47
N ARG A 25 0.21 -12.99 -6.55
CA ARG A 25 0.75 -11.62 -6.52
C ARG A 25 -0.31 -10.61 -6.08
N LEU A 26 -1.54 -10.72 -6.60
CA LEU A 26 -2.66 -9.84 -6.20
C LEU A 26 -3.00 -10.00 -4.72
N LEU A 27 -3.10 -11.26 -4.23
CA LEU A 27 -3.36 -11.54 -2.82
C LEU A 27 -2.23 -11.01 -1.91
N ARG A 28 -0.97 -11.19 -2.31
CA ARG A 28 0.18 -10.66 -1.58
C ARG A 28 0.17 -9.13 -1.54
N ALA A 29 -0.11 -8.49 -2.67
CA ALA A 29 -0.22 -7.03 -2.75
C ALA A 29 -1.34 -6.53 -1.82
N ALA A 30 -2.54 -7.12 -1.88
CA ALA A 30 -3.63 -6.79 -0.98
C ALA A 30 -3.25 -6.97 0.51
N GLY A 31 -2.60 -8.09 0.84
CA GLY A 31 -2.10 -8.34 2.21
C GLY A 31 -1.11 -7.28 2.67
N SER A 32 -0.19 -6.87 1.79
CA SER A 32 0.79 -5.81 2.10
C SER A 32 0.15 -4.44 2.30
N LEU A 33 -0.89 -4.11 1.51
CA LEU A 33 -1.65 -2.87 1.69
C LEU A 33 -2.35 -2.84 3.04
N VAL A 34 -3.03 -3.93 3.42
CA VAL A 34 -3.70 -4.02 4.72
C VAL A 34 -2.70 -3.94 5.87
N ALA A 35 -1.54 -4.58 5.76
CA ALA A 35 -0.49 -4.50 6.77
C ALA A 35 0.04 -3.06 6.93
N ASN A 36 0.30 -2.37 5.81
CA ASN A 36 0.74 -0.97 5.83
C ASN A 36 -0.31 -0.05 6.45
N LEU A 37 -1.59 -0.21 6.10
CA LEU A 37 -2.68 0.57 6.70
C LEU A 37 -2.75 0.37 8.22
N ARG A 38 -2.58 -0.87 8.71
CA ARG A 38 -2.54 -1.15 10.16
C ARG A 38 -1.37 -0.44 10.84
N LEU A 39 -0.20 -0.40 10.21
CA LEU A 39 0.95 0.34 10.74
C LEU A 39 0.68 1.84 10.79
N LEU A 40 0.10 2.42 9.73
CA LEU A 40 -0.27 3.84 9.71
C LEU A 40 -1.28 4.19 10.82
N VAL A 41 -2.26 3.32 11.09
CA VAL A 41 -3.19 3.49 12.22
C VAL A 41 -2.45 3.42 13.56
N ALA A 42 -1.54 2.46 13.72
CA ALA A 42 -0.74 2.32 14.95
C ALA A 42 0.14 3.57 15.18
N MET A 43 0.81 4.06 14.14
CA MET A 43 1.58 5.30 14.14
C MET A 43 0.78 6.52 14.60
N LEU A 44 -0.47 6.68 14.13
CA LEU A 44 -1.31 7.80 14.54
C LEU A 44 -1.77 7.71 16.00
N ARG A 45 -1.86 6.49 16.55
CA ARG A 45 -2.28 6.23 17.93
C ARG A 45 -1.11 6.23 18.91
N ASP A 46 0.11 6.04 18.43
CA ASP A 46 1.30 6.03 19.24
C ASP A 46 1.71 7.46 19.64
N GLY A 47 1.40 7.83 20.88
CA GLY A 47 1.77 9.13 21.45
C GLY A 47 3.27 9.30 21.71
N SER A 48 4.06 8.21 21.69
CA SER A 48 5.52 8.25 21.84
C SER A 48 6.25 8.52 20.52
N PHE A 49 5.60 8.24 19.38
CA PHE A 49 6.15 8.44 18.06
C PHE A 49 5.90 9.86 17.54
N HIS A 50 6.97 10.62 17.32
CA HIS A 50 6.88 12.00 16.84
C HIS A 50 6.54 12.05 15.34
N LEU A 51 5.27 12.35 15.06
CA LEU A 51 4.75 12.63 13.72
C LEU A 51 4.55 14.12 13.49
N SER A 52 5.09 14.64 12.39
CA SER A 52 4.80 16.00 11.92
C SER A 52 3.31 16.16 11.58
N TRP A 53 2.77 17.38 11.78
CA TRP A 53 1.38 17.70 11.42
C TRP A 53 1.08 17.38 9.93
N GLN A 54 2.03 17.70 9.05
CA GLN A 54 1.94 17.41 7.61
C GLN A 54 1.80 15.90 7.35
N THR A 55 2.61 15.07 8.01
CA THR A 55 2.53 13.61 7.87
C THR A 55 1.20 13.08 8.42
N LYS A 56 0.73 13.59 9.57
CA LYS A 56 -0.58 13.22 10.13
C LYS A 56 -1.72 13.54 9.16
N ALA A 57 -1.76 14.77 8.64
CA ALA A 57 -2.75 15.18 7.65
C ALA A 57 -2.73 14.29 6.41
N LEU A 58 -1.54 13.94 5.92
CA LEU A 58 -1.39 13.08 4.76
C LEU A 58 -1.93 11.67 4.97
N ILE A 59 -1.61 11.05 6.11
CA ILE A 59 -2.12 9.72 6.47
C ILE A 59 -3.64 9.75 6.57
N LEU A 60 -4.20 10.76 7.25
CA LEU A 60 -5.65 10.91 7.41
C LEU A 60 -6.35 11.10 6.06
N SER A 61 -5.80 11.93 5.17
CA SER A 61 -6.35 12.12 3.81
C SER A 61 -6.32 10.83 2.99
N ALA A 62 -5.22 10.06 3.04
CA ALA A 62 -5.11 8.79 2.34
C ALA A 62 -6.11 7.74 2.88
N MET A 63 -6.33 7.72 4.20
CA MET A 63 -7.33 6.84 4.83
C MET A 63 -8.76 7.26 4.50
N ALA A 64 -9.06 8.56 4.52
CA ALA A 64 -10.36 9.09 4.14
C ALA A 64 -10.68 8.74 2.68
N TYR A 65 -9.71 8.88 1.78
CA TYR A 65 -9.83 8.46 0.38
C TYR A 65 -10.11 6.95 0.25
N PHE A 66 -9.45 6.10 1.04
CA PHE A 66 -9.68 4.66 1.03
C PHE A 66 -11.07 4.25 1.57
N LEU A 67 -11.59 4.95 2.58
CA LEU A 67 -12.88 4.65 3.20
C LEU A 67 -14.07 5.22 2.42
N MET A 68 -13.84 6.26 1.62
CA MET A 68 -14.89 6.81 0.78
C MET A 68 -15.14 5.89 -0.43
N PRO A 69 -16.40 5.59 -0.77
CA PRO A 69 -16.76 4.91 -2.01
C PRO A 69 -16.50 5.86 -3.19
N LEU A 70 -15.24 5.96 -3.60
CA LEU A 70 -14.66 6.56 -4.82
C LEU A 70 -15.08 7.97 -5.27
N ASP A 71 -16.06 8.68 -4.68
CA ASP A 71 -16.59 9.90 -5.33
C ASP A 71 -17.20 10.97 -4.40
N SER A 72 -16.75 11.09 -3.15
CA SER A 72 -17.28 12.12 -2.20
C SER A 72 -16.27 13.18 -1.76
N VAL A 73 -15.08 13.23 -2.39
CA VAL A 73 -14.18 14.38 -2.34
C VAL A 73 -14.17 15.15 -3.68
N PRO A 74 -15.28 15.39 -4.40
CA PRO A 74 -15.23 16.39 -5.45
C PRO A 74 -15.12 17.77 -4.78
N ASP A 75 -14.15 18.55 -5.25
CA ASP A 75 -14.05 20.02 -5.16
C ASP A 75 -13.41 20.72 -3.95
N VAL A 76 -12.94 20.03 -2.89
CA VAL A 76 -12.43 20.72 -1.67
C VAL A 76 -10.91 20.87 -1.57
N ILE A 77 -10.13 20.40 -2.55
CA ILE A 77 -8.66 20.59 -2.57
C ILE A 77 -8.22 21.46 -3.76
N PRO A 78 -8.48 22.78 -3.74
CA PRO A 78 -8.03 23.71 -4.79
C PRO A 78 -6.50 23.85 -4.90
N ILE A 79 -5.71 23.14 -4.08
CA ILE A 79 -4.23 23.20 -4.05
C ILE A 79 -3.59 22.16 -5.00
N VAL A 80 -4.30 21.10 -5.40
CA VAL A 80 -3.73 19.99 -6.19
C VAL A 80 -3.48 20.37 -7.66
N GLY A 81 -4.27 21.30 -8.23
CA GLY A 81 -4.14 21.71 -9.64
C GLY A 81 -2.82 22.39 -10.03
N PHE A 82 -1.93 22.68 -9.07
CA PHE A 82 -0.61 23.29 -9.34
C PHE A 82 0.56 22.30 -9.39
N ILE A 83 0.35 21.05 -8.99
CA ILE A 83 1.43 20.04 -8.96
C ILE A 83 0.95 18.86 -9.79
N ASP A 84 1.69 18.55 -10.87
CA ASP A 84 1.45 17.39 -11.74
C ASP A 84 1.04 16.14 -10.92
N ASP A 85 -0.13 15.56 -11.20
CA ASP A 85 -0.79 14.53 -10.36
C ASP A 85 0.15 13.36 -10.03
N THR A 86 1.02 13.03 -10.98
CA THR A 86 2.03 11.97 -10.86
C THR A 86 3.12 12.29 -9.82
N VAL A 87 3.54 13.55 -9.75
CA VAL A 87 4.61 14.01 -8.86
C VAL A 87 4.11 14.08 -7.41
N VAL A 88 2.89 14.57 -7.20
CA VAL A 88 2.27 14.62 -5.87
C VAL A 88 2.15 13.22 -5.30
N VAL A 89 1.52 12.30 -6.05
CA VAL A 89 1.28 10.93 -5.60
C VAL A 89 2.61 10.22 -5.31
N GLY A 90 3.61 10.40 -6.18
CA GLY A 90 4.95 9.85 -5.98
C GLY A 90 5.62 10.36 -4.70
N ALA A 91 5.54 11.67 -4.43
CA ALA A 91 6.10 12.27 -3.22
C ALA A 91 5.38 11.80 -1.95
N VAL A 92 4.05 11.68 -2.00
CA VAL A 92 3.22 11.15 -0.91
C VAL A 92 3.60 9.72 -0.57
N ILE A 93 3.67 8.83 -1.57
CA ILE A 93 4.03 7.42 -1.37
C ILE A 93 5.44 7.31 -0.77
N ARG A 94 6.41 8.08 -1.30
CA ARG A 94 7.79 8.09 -0.79
C ARG A 94 7.84 8.53 0.68
N ARG A 95 7.10 9.59 1.03
CA ARG A 95 7.04 10.10 2.40
C ARG A 95 6.42 9.07 3.34
N LEU A 96 5.30 8.45 2.96
CA LEU A 96 4.65 7.42 3.77
C LEU A 96 5.53 6.18 3.96
N ASN A 97 6.24 5.73 2.93
CA ASN A 97 7.16 4.60 3.06
C ASN A 97 8.30 4.91 4.04
N GLY A 98 8.88 6.12 4.00
CA GLY A 98 9.92 6.52 4.95
C GLY A 98 9.41 6.58 6.40
N GLU A 99 8.17 7.01 6.60
CA GLU A 99 7.55 7.06 7.93
C GLU A 99 7.21 5.65 8.45
N ILE A 100 6.72 4.76 7.59
CA ILE A 100 6.47 3.35 7.94
C ILE A 100 7.77 2.69 8.41
N GLU A 101 8.89 2.91 7.70
CA GLU A 101 10.16 2.30 8.07
C GLU A 101 10.68 2.85 9.41
N ARG A 102 10.65 4.18 9.59
CA ARG A 102 10.96 4.82 10.88
C ARG A 102 10.13 4.28 12.03
N TYR A 103 8.85 3.98 11.78
CA TYR A 103 7.99 3.41 12.80
C TYR A 103 8.33 1.95 13.13
N LYS A 104 8.68 1.14 12.13
CA LYS A 104 9.18 -0.23 12.37
C LYS A 104 10.44 -0.23 13.22
N ASP A 105 11.36 0.69 12.93
CA ASP A 105 12.56 0.88 13.74
C ASP A 105 12.18 1.26 15.18
N HIS A 106 11.29 2.24 15.35
CA HIS A 106 10.78 2.67 16.67
C HIS A 106 10.20 1.51 17.49
N ILE A 107 9.30 0.71 16.92
CA ILE A 107 8.72 -0.43 17.65
C ILE A 107 9.76 -1.51 17.94
N SER A 108 10.72 -1.76 17.03
CA SER A 108 11.76 -2.77 17.24
C SER A 108 12.73 -2.41 18.37
N TRP A 109 12.99 -1.12 18.57
CA TRP A 109 13.81 -0.61 19.68
C TRP A 109 13.08 -0.63 21.02
N ASN A 110 11.75 -0.65 20.98
CA ASN A 110 10.88 -0.53 22.15
C ASN A 110 10.21 -1.87 22.54
N SER A 111 10.66 -2.98 21.94
CA SER A 111 10.25 -4.38 22.17
C SER A 111 11.36 -5.17 22.86
#